data_AF-A0A454CMN8-F1
#
_entry.id   AF-A0A454CMN8-F1
#
_cell.length_a   1.000
_cell.length_b   1.000
_cell.length_c   1.000
_cell.angle_alpha   90.00
_cell.angle_beta   90.00
_cell.angle_gamma   90.00
#
_symmetry.space_group_name_H-M   'P 1'
#
loop_
_entity.id
_entity.type
_entity.pdbx_description
1 polymer ?
#
loop_
_entity_poly.entity_id
_entity_poly.type
_entity_poly.pdbx_seq_one_letter_code
_entity_poly.pdbx_strand_id
1 'polypeptide(L)'
;MANYPEEEGIIMLNVRIATPPPNNPDVPPGIMSSFIWSLKEGDKCTISGPFGEFFAKDTDAEMVFVGGGAGMAPMRSHIFDQLKRLHSKRKMSFWYGARSKREMFYVEDFDGLAAENDNFVWHCALSDPMPEDNWDGYTGFIHNVLYENYLRDHEAPEDCEYYMCGPP
;
A
#
# COMPACT_ATOMS: atom_id res chain seq x y z
N MET A 1 5.63 7.96 4.65
CA MET A 1 5.47 8.78 3.43
C MET A 1 5.02 7.88 2.30
N ALA A 2 4.40 8.40 1.23
CA ALA A 2 4.11 7.65 0.01
C ALA A 2 5.20 7.80 -1.06
N ASN A 3 5.92 8.92 -1.03
CA ASN A 3 7.11 9.11 -1.84
C ASN A 3 8.31 8.37 -1.26
N TYR A 4 9.22 7.92 -2.12
CA TYR A 4 10.54 7.41 -1.71
C TYR A 4 11.58 8.56 -1.69
N PRO A 5 12.77 8.38 -1.10
CA PRO A 5 13.71 9.47 -0.84
C PRO A 5 14.17 10.29 -2.06
N GLU A 6 14.26 9.71 -3.26
CA GLU A 6 14.72 10.43 -4.46
C GLU A 6 13.58 11.13 -5.24
N GLU A 7 12.32 11.00 -4.81
CA GLU A 7 11.23 11.89 -5.22
C GLU A 7 11.34 13.21 -4.44
N GLU A 8 12.38 13.98 -4.77
CA GLU A 8 12.76 15.21 -4.06
C GLU A 8 11.78 16.38 -4.31
N GLY A 9 11.76 17.34 -3.38
CA GLY A 9 10.98 18.57 -3.50
C GLY A 9 9.48 18.41 -3.24
N ILE A 10 8.99 17.20 -2.97
CA ILE A 10 7.59 16.91 -2.66
C ILE A 10 7.45 15.98 -1.45
N ILE A 11 6.26 16.01 -0.83
CA ILE A 11 5.82 15.01 0.14
C ILE A 11 4.47 14.49 -0.33
N MET A 12 4.37 13.18 -0.55
CA MET A 12 3.12 12.52 -0.92
C MET A 12 2.55 11.76 0.28
N LEU A 13 1.26 11.95 0.54
CA LEU A 13 0.54 11.33 1.65
C LEU A 13 -0.77 10.72 1.14
N ASN A 14 -1.13 9.55 1.69
CA ASN A 14 -2.45 8.97 1.53
C ASN A 14 -3.21 9.14 2.85
N VAL A 15 -4.22 10.01 2.86
CA VAL A 15 -4.95 10.34 4.10
C VAL A 15 -6.40 9.90 3.96
N ARG A 16 -6.77 8.83 4.67
CA ARG A 16 -8.17 8.39 4.77
C ARG A 16 -8.97 9.44 5.54
N ILE A 17 -10.13 9.84 5.02
CA ILE A 17 -11.12 10.60 5.79
C ILE A 17 -11.68 9.74 6.92
N ALA A 18 -11.51 10.18 8.17
CA ALA A 18 -11.99 9.46 9.34
C ALA A 18 -13.40 9.96 9.70
N THR A 19 -14.40 9.45 8.98
CA THR A 19 -15.81 9.69 9.28
C THR A 19 -16.19 9.06 10.62
N PRO A 20 -17.29 9.52 11.27
CA PRO A 20 -17.89 8.79 12.37
C PRO A 20 -18.08 7.30 12.02
N PRO A 21 -17.79 6.37 12.93
CA PRO A 21 -17.98 4.93 12.67
C PRO A 21 -19.43 4.62 12.31
N PRO A 22 -19.72 3.67 11.39
CA PRO A 22 -21.08 3.34 11.00
C PRO A 22 -21.97 2.86 12.17
N ASN A 23 -21.37 2.22 13.17
CA ASN A 23 -22.05 1.77 14.39
C ASN A 23 -22.18 2.87 15.47
N ASN A 24 -21.64 4.06 15.22
CA ASN A 24 -21.73 5.21 16.11
C ASN A 24 -21.71 6.54 15.31
N PRO A 25 -22.79 6.86 14.58
CA PRO A 25 -22.77 7.92 13.58
C PRO A 25 -22.77 9.35 14.16
N ASP A 26 -23.18 9.53 15.41
CA ASP A 26 -23.38 10.85 16.02
C ASP A 26 -22.13 11.43 16.71
N VAL A 27 -21.02 10.67 16.76
CA VAL A 27 -19.77 11.19 17.33
C VAL A 27 -19.12 12.23 16.43
N PRO A 28 -18.28 13.13 16.98
CA PRO A 28 -17.53 14.07 16.17
C PRO A 28 -16.65 13.38 15.11
N PRO A 29 -16.56 13.92 13.89
CA PRO A 29 -15.62 13.45 12.86
C PRO A 29 -14.15 13.58 13.29
N GLY A 30 -13.26 12.85 12.62
CA GLY A 30 -11.82 12.94 12.86
C GLY A 30 -11.26 14.33 12.54
N ILE A 31 -10.59 14.95 13.52
CA ILE A 31 -10.12 16.35 13.44
C ILE A 31 -9.10 16.56 12.31
N MET A 32 -8.00 15.79 12.31
CA MET A 32 -6.88 16.01 11.38
C MET A 32 -7.21 15.60 9.95
N SER A 33 -7.89 14.48 9.74
CA SER A 33 -8.25 14.04 8.39
C SER A 33 -9.29 14.97 7.75
N SER A 34 -10.24 15.49 8.53
CA SER A 34 -11.17 16.53 8.06
C SER A 34 -10.43 17.82 7.68
N PHE A 35 -9.46 18.26 8.48
CA PHE A 35 -8.61 19.40 8.14
C PHE A 35 -7.85 19.17 6.83
N ILE A 36 -7.16 18.04 6.68
CA ILE A 36 -6.38 17.75 5.46
C ILE A 36 -7.27 17.71 4.23
N TRP A 37 -8.46 17.12 4.32
CA TRP A 37 -9.44 17.07 3.22
C TRP A 37 -10.08 18.43 2.90
N SER A 38 -9.96 19.42 3.80
CA SER A 38 -10.42 20.79 3.53
C SER A 38 -9.43 21.61 2.72
N LEU A 39 -8.15 21.21 2.69
CA LEU A 39 -7.09 21.92 1.98
C LEU A 39 -7.30 21.90 0.47
N LYS A 40 -6.90 22.99 -0.19
CA LYS A 40 -6.91 23.17 -1.64
C LYS A 40 -5.53 23.57 -2.14
N GLU A 41 -5.35 23.53 -3.46
CA GLU A 41 -4.13 24.02 -4.10
C GLU A 41 -3.84 25.47 -3.68
N GLY A 42 -2.59 25.72 -3.28
CA GLY A 42 -2.13 27.04 -2.80
C GLY A 42 -2.17 27.22 -1.28
N ASP A 43 -2.93 26.40 -0.55
CA ASP A 43 -2.99 26.46 0.91
C ASP A 43 -1.63 26.09 1.55
N LYS A 44 -1.39 26.62 2.75
CA LYS A 44 -0.19 26.30 3.53
C LYS A 44 -0.48 25.17 4.51
N CYS A 45 0.39 24.17 4.53
CA CYS A 45 0.35 23.06 5.48
C CYS A 45 1.72 22.93 6.14
N THR A 46 1.79 23.11 7.46
CA THR A 46 3.04 22.97 8.22
C THR A 46 3.18 21.52 8.68
N ILE A 47 4.34 20.92 8.41
CA ILE A 47 4.71 19.58 8.85
C ILE A 47 5.99 19.62 9.70
N SER A 48 6.21 18.60 10.52
CA SER A 48 7.45 18.39 11.29
C SER A 48 7.92 16.94 11.18
N GLY A 49 9.23 16.71 11.25
CA GLY A 49 9.89 15.42 11.03
C GLY A 49 11.34 15.58 10.57
N PRO A 50 11.97 14.53 9.99
CA PRO A 50 11.40 13.20 9.71
C PRO A 50 11.38 12.28 10.95
N PHE A 51 10.46 11.32 10.95
CA PHE A 51 10.37 10.23 11.94
C PHE A 51 10.23 8.89 11.20
N GLY A 52 10.61 7.78 11.83
CA GLY A 52 10.41 6.44 11.28
C GLY A 52 11.01 5.33 12.13
N GLU A 53 10.32 4.20 12.15
CA GLU A 53 10.79 2.93 12.74
C GLU A 53 10.48 1.71 11.86
N PHE A 54 9.56 1.88 10.90
CA PHE A 54 9.22 0.88 9.90
C PHE A 54 10.19 0.98 8.71
N PHE A 55 11.36 0.39 8.87
CA PHE A 55 12.41 0.33 7.84
C PHE A 55 12.53 -1.07 7.27
N ALA A 56 12.92 -1.18 5.99
CA ALA A 56 13.30 -2.45 5.40
C ALA A 56 14.58 -2.95 6.07
N LYS A 57 14.62 -4.24 6.39
CA LYS A 57 15.85 -4.91 6.83
C LYS A 57 16.81 -5.04 5.66
N ASP A 58 18.10 -4.90 5.96
CA ASP A 58 19.19 -5.05 5.01
C ASP A 58 19.64 -6.52 4.97
N THR A 59 18.91 -7.32 4.20
CA THR A 59 19.10 -8.76 4.01
C THR A 59 18.77 -9.14 2.56
N ASP A 60 19.03 -10.39 2.19
CA ASP A 60 18.64 -10.95 0.88
C ASP A 60 17.31 -11.72 0.91
N ALA A 61 16.60 -11.73 2.04
CA ALA A 61 15.36 -12.48 2.20
C ALA A 61 14.29 -12.02 1.20
N GLU A 62 13.43 -12.93 0.76
CA GLU A 62 12.26 -12.56 -0.04
C GLU A 62 11.37 -11.56 0.72
N MET A 63 10.87 -10.53 0.03
CA MET A 63 10.00 -9.52 0.63
C MET A 63 8.54 -9.72 0.19
N VAL A 64 7.64 -9.86 1.16
CA VAL A 64 6.20 -9.92 0.93
C VAL A 64 5.55 -8.69 1.55
N PHE A 65 5.10 -7.78 0.70
CA PHE A 65 4.39 -6.57 1.11
C PHE A 65 2.88 -6.82 1.13
N VAL A 66 2.19 -6.38 2.19
CA VAL A 66 0.74 -6.54 2.34
C VAL A 66 0.10 -5.21 2.71
N GLY A 67 -0.74 -4.68 1.82
CA GLY A 67 -1.33 -3.34 1.95
C GLY A 67 -2.85 -3.35 1.98
N GLY A 68 -3.43 -2.35 2.67
CA GLY A 68 -4.86 -2.06 2.58
C GLY A 68 -5.18 -0.58 2.83
N GLY A 69 -6.01 0.02 1.99
CA GLY A 69 -6.41 1.42 2.09
C GLY A 69 -5.22 2.39 2.12
N ALA A 70 -5.21 3.33 3.08
CA ALA A 70 -4.14 4.31 3.21
C ALA A 70 -2.76 3.69 3.52
N GLY A 71 -2.71 2.43 3.95
CA GLY A 71 -1.47 1.66 4.11
C GLY A 71 -0.68 1.48 2.81
N MET A 72 -1.29 1.79 1.65
CA MET A 72 -0.59 1.95 0.38
C MET A 72 0.61 2.92 0.46
N ALA A 73 0.54 3.97 1.30
CA ALA A 73 1.60 4.98 1.37
C ALA A 73 2.97 4.36 1.75
N PRO A 74 3.16 3.77 2.95
CA PRO A 74 4.45 3.17 3.28
C PRO A 74 4.83 2.01 2.36
N MET A 75 3.86 1.27 1.81
CA MET A 75 4.15 0.20 0.84
C MET A 75 4.79 0.75 -0.43
N ARG A 76 4.19 1.77 -1.05
CA ARG A 76 4.75 2.45 -2.22
C ARG A 76 6.15 2.98 -1.93
N SER A 77 6.34 3.65 -0.79
CA SER A 77 7.65 4.18 -0.39
C SER A 77 8.71 3.08 -0.31
N HIS A 78 8.44 1.97 0.38
CA HIS A 78 9.39 0.85 0.44
C HIS A 78 9.69 0.21 -0.92
N ILE A 79 8.65 -0.06 -1.72
CA ILE A 79 8.81 -0.76 -3.00
C ILE A 79 9.61 0.09 -3.98
N PHE A 80 9.28 1.39 -4.09
CA PHE A 80 10.04 2.32 -4.92
C PHE A 80 11.48 2.47 -4.42
N ASP A 81 11.70 2.59 -3.11
CA ASP A 81 13.03 2.70 -2.53
C ASP A 81 13.91 1.48 -2.87
N GLN A 82 13.34 0.27 -2.75
CA GLN A 82 14.02 -0.98 -3.08
C GLN A 82 14.36 -1.09 -4.57
N LEU A 83 13.43 -0.75 -5.46
CA LEU A 83 13.61 -0.97 -6.90
C LEU A 83 14.34 0.18 -7.61
N LYS A 84 14.02 1.44 -7.26
CA LYS A 84 14.55 2.63 -7.94
C LYS A 84 15.85 3.13 -7.33
N ARG A 85 15.94 3.25 -6.00
CA ARG A 85 17.15 3.77 -5.32
C ARG A 85 18.19 2.66 -5.05
N LEU A 86 17.75 1.55 -4.49
CA LEU A 86 18.64 0.46 -4.07
C LEU A 86 18.93 -0.54 -5.21
N HIS A 87 18.14 -0.52 -6.28
CA HIS A 87 18.23 -1.46 -7.40
C HIS A 87 18.24 -2.94 -6.94
N SER A 88 17.49 -3.23 -5.88
CA SER A 88 17.43 -4.53 -5.22
C SER A 88 17.06 -5.63 -6.20
N LYS A 89 17.72 -6.79 -6.03
CA LYS A 89 17.44 -8.02 -6.79
C LYS A 89 16.74 -9.09 -5.95
N ARG A 90 16.35 -8.73 -4.72
CA ARG A 90 15.53 -9.59 -3.86
C ARG A 90 14.22 -9.90 -4.57
N LYS A 91 13.72 -11.12 -4.41
CA LYS A 91 12.36 -11.46 -4.85
C LYS A 91 11.37 -10.66 -4.01
N MET A 92 10.46 -9.95 -4.67
CA MET A 92 9.53 -9.02 -4.04
C MET A 92 8.13 -9.24 -4.58
N SER A 93 7.14 -9.28 -3.70
CA SER A 93 5.72 -9.27 -4.10
C SER A 93 4.91 -8.28 -3.29
N PHE A 94 3.92 -7.63 -3.91
CA PHE A 94 2.98 -6.75 -3.22
C PHE A 94 1.54 -7.19 -3.38
N TRP A 95 0.84 -7.33 -2.26
CA TRP A 95 -0.53 -7.81 -2.17
C TRP A 95 -1.42 -6.73 -1.57
N TYR A 96 -2.29 -6.13 -2.37
CA TYR A 96 -3.13 -5.02 -1.96
C TYR A 96 -4.63 -5.39 -1.91
N GLY A 97 -5.23 -5.25 -0.74
CA GLY A 97 -6.67 -5.42 -0.54
C GLY A 97 -7.43 -4.11 -0.73
N ALA A 98 -8.43 -4.12 -1.60
CA ALA A 98 -9.37 -3.02 -1.81
C ALA A 98 -10.81 -3.52 -1.77
N ARG A 99 -11.78 -2.60 -1.60
CA ARG A 99 -13.20 -2.99 -1.62
C ARG A 99 -13.64 -3.34 -3.04
N SER A 100 -13.49 -2.41 -3.98
CA SER A 100 -13.86 -2.56 -5.39
C SER A 100 -12.84 -1.83 -6.28
N LYS A 101 -12.94 -1.96 -7.62
CA LYS A 101 -11.88 -1.51 -8.55
C LYS A 101 -11.58 -0.02 -8.48
N ARG A 102 -12.58 0.83 -8.29
CA ARG A 102 -12.41 2.30 -8.14
C ARG A 102 -11.56 2.71 -6.93
N GLU A 103 -11.41 1.83 -5.95
CA GLU A 103 -10.67 2.10 -4.72
C GLU A 103 -9.17 1.76 -4.90
N MET A 104 -8.79 1.22 -6.06
CA MET A 104 -7.41 1.03 -6.47
C MET A 104 -6.82 2.34 -6.97
N PHE A 105 -5.53 2.54 -6.70
CA PHE A 105 -4.75 3.68 -7.19
C PHE A 105 -3.27 3.29 -7.21
N TYR A 106 -2.45 4.04 -7.95
CA TYR A 106 -1.08 3.68 -8.29
C TYR A 106 -0.96 2.37 -9.10
N VAL A 107 -2.03 2.01 -9.83
CA VAL A 107 -2.05 0.79 -10.65
C VAL A 107 -0.95 0.86 -11.70
N GLU A 108 -0.88 1.98 -12.42
CA GLU A 108 0.10 2.22 -13.48
C GLU A 108 1.53 2.32 -12.93
N ASP A 109 1.70 2.86 -11.72
CA ASP A 109 2.99 2.92 -11.03
C ASP A 109 3.53 1.50 -10.78
N PHE A 110 2.72 0.61 -10.21
CA PHE A 110 3.14 -0.76 -9.91
C PHE A 110 3.21 -1.65 -11.15
N ASP A 111 2.34 -1.47 -12.13
CA ASP A 111 2.42 -2.14 -13.43
C ASP A 111 3.73 -1.78 -14.15
N GLY A 112 4.11 -0.50 -14.13
CA GLY A 112 5.39 -0.05 -14.68
C GLY A 112 6.59 -0.65 -13.94
N LEU A 113 6.55 -0.66 -12.60
CA LEU A 113 7.61 -1.30 -11.82
C LEU A 113 7.75 -2.80 -12.09
N ALA A 114 6.63 -3.53 -12.18
CA ALA A 114 6.64 -4.96 -12.47
C ALA A 114 7.12 -5.25 -13.90
N ALA A 115 6.80 -4.39 -14.86
CA ALA A 115 7.30 -4.52 -16.23
C ALA A 115 8.81 -4.25 -16.37
N GLU A 116 9.38 -3.39 -15.52
CA GLU A 116 10.80 -3.03 -15.53
C GLU A 116 11.68 -3.97 -14.67
N ASN A 117 11.09 -4.76 -13.77
CA ASN A 117 11.82 -5.53 -12.77
C ASN A 117 11.29 -6.96 -12.67
N ASP A 118 12.02 -7.92 -13.25
CA ASP A 118 11.65 -9.35 -13.24
C ASP A 118 11.51 -9.95 -11.82
N ASN A 119 12.11 -9.32 -10.81
CA ASN A 119 12.05 -9.73 -9.41
C ASN A 119 10.86 -9.14 -8.62
N PHE A 120 10.00 -8.33 -9.26
CA PHE A 120 8.84 -7.71 -8.62
C PHE A 120 7.53 -8.06 -9.33
N VAL A 121 6.57 -8.56 -8.56
CA VAL A 121 5.19 -8.75 -9.01
C VAL A 121 4.23 -8.13 -8.01
N TRP A 122 3.03 -7.78 -8.45
CA TRP A 122 2.01 -7.29 -7.55
C TRP A 122 0.63 -7.82 -7.92
N HIS A 123 -0.23 -7.90 -6.92
CA HIS A 123 -1.57 -8.44 -7.01
C HIS A 123 -2.55 -7.61 -6.19
N CYS A 124 -3.75 -7.43 -6.72
CA CYS A 124 -4.85 -6.82 -5.99
C CYS A 124 -5.99 -7.83 -5.79
N ALA A 125 -6.59 -7.80 -4.61
CA ALA A 125 -7.81 -8.54 -4.30
C ALA A 125 -8.95 -7.56 -3.98
N LEU A 126 -10.12 -7.79 -4.58
CA LEU A 126 -11.33 -7.03 -4.32
C LEU A 126 -12.24 -7.81 -3.36
N SER A 127 -12.52 -7.24 -2.18
CA SER A 127 -13.38 -7.91 -1.19
C SER A 127 -14.88 -7.86 -1.53
N ASP A 128 -15.29 -6.87 -2.32
CA ASP A 128 -16.67 -6.62 -2.74
C ASP A 128 -16.68 -5.97 -4.14
N PRO A 129 -16.28 -6.74 -5.19
CA PRO A 129 -16.24 -6.22 -6.56
C PRO A 129 -17.65 -5.87 -7.05
N MET A 130 -17.76 -4.72 -7.72
CA MET A 130 -19.05 -4.26 -8.26
C MET A 130 -19.27 -4.82 -9.68
N PRO A 131 -20.53 -4.98 -10.15
CA PRO A 131 -20.80 -5.45 -11.52
C PRO A 131 -20.10 -4.62 -12.60
N GLU A 132 -20.02 -3.29 -12.42
CA GLU A 132 -19.34 -2.39 -13.35
C GLU A 132 -17.81 -2.56 -13.41
N ASP A 133 -17.21 -3.19 -12.40
CA ASP A 133 -15.76 -3.41 -12.35
C ASP A 133 -15.31 -4.41 -13.41
N ASN A 134 -16.21 -5.30 -13.86
CA ASN A 134 -15.94 -6.43 -14.75
C ASN A 134 -14.68 -7.19 -14.31
N TRP A 135 -14.60 -7.47 -13.00
CA TRP A 135 -13.39 -7.99 -12.37
C TRP A 135 -13.26 -9.50 -12.53
N ASP A 136 -12.14 -9.91 -13.12
CA ASP A 136 -11.73 -11.30 -13.32
C ASP A 136 -10.47 -11.68 -12.51
N GLY A 137 -9.95 -10.74 -11.72
CA GLY A 137 -8.82 -10.96 -10.83
C GLY A 137 -9.22 -11.60 -9.49
N TYR A 138 -8.31 -11.55 -8.52
CA TYR A 138 -8.55 -12.14 -7.20
C TYR A 138 -9.69 -11.45 -6.44
N THR A 139 -10.46 -12.24 -5.70
CA THR A 139 -11.59 -11.77 -4.89
C THR A 139 -11.46 -12.25 -3.45
N GLY A 140 -12.02 -11.47 -2.52
CA GLY A 140 -12.01 -11.77 -1.09
C GLY A 140 -10.97 -10.95 -0.33
N PHE A 141 -10.71 -11.35 0.91
CA PHE A 141 -9.74 -10.66 1.75
C PHE A 141 -8.30 -10.98 1.35
N ILE A 142 -7.44 -9.97 1.35
CA ILE A 142 -6.07 -10.08 0.84
C ILE A 142 -5.24 -11.15 1.54
N HIS A 143 -5.49 -11.42 2.82
CA HIS A 143 -4.78 -12.46 3.56
C HIS A 143 -5.12 -13.88 3.06
N ASN A 144 -6.38 -14.13 2.68
CA ASN A 144 -6.78 -15.42 2.11
C ASN A 144 -6.21 -15.58 0.71
N VAL A 145 -6.28 -14.54 -0.12
CA VAL A 145 -5.69 -14.55 -1.46
C VAL A 145 -4.18 -14.78 -1.41
N LEU A 146 -3.47 -14.04 -0.57
CA LEU A 146 -2.02 -14.24 -0.35
C LEU A 146 -1.72 -15.67 0.10
N TYR A 147 -2.51 -16.23 1.02
CA TYR A 147 -2.33 -17.60 1.48
C TYR A 147 -2.57 -18.62 0.36
N GLU A 148 -3.73 -18.58 -0.28
CA GLU A 148 -4.18 -19.59 -1.24
C GLU A 148 -3.40 -19.59 -2.55
N ASN A 149 -2.90 -18.41 -2.96
CA ASN A 149 -2.24 -18.23 -4.26
C ASN A 149 -0.72 -18.16 -4.15
N TYR A 150 -0.17 -18.15 -2.94
CA TYR A 150 1.27 -18.01 -2.75
C TYR A 150 1.79 -18.75 -1.53
N LEU A 151 1.42 -18.35 -0.31
CA LEU A 151 2.09 -18.83 0.90
C LEU A 151 1.79 -20.29 1.24
N ARG A 152 0.62 -20.82 0.86
CA ARG A 152 0.24 -22.22 1.13
C ARG A 152 1.21 -23.21 0.50
N ASP A 153 1.67 -22.89 -0.70
CA ASP A 153 2.50 -23.78 -1.53
C ASP A 153 3.97 -23.31 -1.56
N HIS A 154 4.32 -22.28 -0.78
CA HIS A 154 5.68 -21.79 -0.62
C HIS A 154 6.51 -22.77 0.23
N GLU A 155 7.73 -23.10 -0.18
CA GLU A 155 8.55 -24.13 0.48
C GLU A 155 9.04 -23.72 1.87
N ALA A 156 9.35 -22.42 2.06
CA ALA A 156 9.85 -21.86 3.31
C ALA A 156 9.28 -20.45 3.58
N PRO A 157 7.97 -20.28 3.84
CA PRO A 157 7.36 -18.97 4.07
C PRO A 157 7.94 -18.24 5.30
N GLU A 158 8.57 -18.95 6.23
CA GLU A 158 9.28 -18.41 7.39
C GLU A 158 10.59 -17.68 7.05
N ASP A 159 11.18 -17.96 5.88
CA ASP A 159 12.40 -17.31 5.40
C ASP A 159 12.12 -15.95 4.73
N CYS A 160 10.83 -15.60 4.54
CA CYS A 160 10.42 -14.32 3.99
C CYS A 160 10.34 -13.22 5.07
N GLU A 161 10.52 -11.98 4.64
CA GLU A 161 10.23 -10.79 5.43
C GLU A 161 8.90 -10.17 5.03
N TYR A 162 7.98 -10.05 5.99
CA TYR A 162 6.65 -9.53 5.78
C TYR A 162 6.56 -8.07 6.24
N TYR A 163 6.19 -7.19 5.31
CA TYR A 163 6.01 -5.76 5.56
C TYR A 163 4.54 -5.42 5.32
N MET A 164 3.83 -5.01 6.37
CA MET A 164 2.38 -4.78 6.26
C MET A 164 1.91 -3.46 6.85
N CYS A 165 0.95 -2.85 6.17
CA CYS A 165 0.24 -1.67 6.64
C CYS A 165 -1.19 -1.68 6.09
N GLY A 166 -2.18 -1.73 6.98
CA GLY A 166 -3.58 -1.90 6.60
C GLY A 166 -4.54 -1.48 7.72
N PRO A 167 -5.86 -1.62 7.48
CA PRO A 167 -6.86 -1.45 8.53
C PRO A 167 -6.69 -2.49 9.66
N PRO A 168 -7.16 -2.20 10.89
CA PRO A 168 -7.18 -3.16 12.00
C PRO A 168 -8.04 -4.40 11.74
#